data_AF-A0A2S5AAC4-F1
#
_entry.id   AF-A0A2S5AAC4-F1
#
_cell.length_a   1.000
_cell.length_b   1.000
_cell.length_c   1.000
_cell.angle_alpha   90.00
_cell.angle_beta   90.00
_cell.angle_gamma   90.00
#
_symmetry.space_group_name_H-M   'P 1'
#
loop_
_entity.id
_entity.type
_entity.pdbx_description
1 polymer ?
#
loop_
_entity_poly.entity_id
_entity_poly.type
_entity_poly.pdbx_seq_one_letter_code
_entity_poly.pdbx_strand_id
1 'polypeptide(L)'
;MKFINRFSLHLHYKLPYLNWYNSIFPEEAFASLEEINETEKTTYLIPVFDEDSEIEEYLEENFEQFFIDELFGVSMAQETWPQDITIEMFYEWFDVDVTPMVVDYGDEELIDDESEGFSDFWDEDEDENEENKNNQAGDDSEDNIRQLPKRPSN
;
A
#
# COMPACT_ATOMS: atom_id res chain seq x y z
N MET A 1 26.60 -3.39 0.53
CA MET A 1 26.57 -1.90 0.49
C MET A 1 26.96 -1.41 -0.91
N LYS A 2 26.00 -0.83 -1.64
CA LYS A 2 26.18 -0.23 -2.97
C LYS A 2 25.58 1.18 -2.96
N PHE A 3 26.21 2.14 -3.63
CA PHE A 3 25.56 3.43 -3.87
C PHE A 3 24.60 3.29 -5.03
N ILE A 4 23.34 3.63 -4.81
CA ILE A 4 22.37 3.71 -5.90
C ILE A 4 22.52 5.08 -6.56
N ASN A 5 22.63 5.11 -7.89
CA ASN A 5 22.70 6.35 -8.65
C ASN A 5 21.31 7.00 -8.79
N ARG A 6 20.63 7.24 -7.66
CA ARG A 6 19.29 7.81 -7.55
C ARG A 6 19.21 8.68 -6.30
N PHE A 7 18.43 9.74 -6.37
CA PHE A 7 17.95 10.43 -5.18
C PHE A 7 16.66 9.77 -4.70
N SER A 8 16.32 9.91 -3.43
CA SER A 8 15.01 9.50 -2.92
C SER A 8 14.14 10.73 -2.70
N LEU A 9 12.92 10.69 -3.20
CA LEU A 9 11.88 11.69 -3.02
C LEU A 9 10.80 11.11 -2.13
N HIS A 10 10.46 11.83 -1.08
CA HIS A 10 9.39 11.50 -0.15
C HIS A 10 8.32 12.59 -0.23
N LEU A 11 7.06 12.17 -0.22
CA LEU A 11 5.92 13.06 -0.13
C LEU A 11 5.36 12.99 1.28
N HIS A 12 5.40 14.12 1.97
CA HIS A 12 4.73 14.27 3.25
C HIS A 12 3.32 14.81 3.03
N TYR A 13 2.32 14.04 3.41
CA TYR A 13 0.92 14.41 3.26
C TYR A 13 0.55 15.60 4.12
N LYS A 14 -0.22 16.51 3.54
CA LYS A 14 -0.86 17.64 4.21
C LYS A 14 -2.34 17.38 4.43
N LEU A 15 -2.97 18.33 5.12
CA LEU A 15 -4.37 18.26 5.51
C LEU A 15 -5.35 17.98 4.35
N PRO A 16 -5.17 18.52 3.13
CA PRO A 16 -6.07 18.19 2.01
C PRO A 16 -6.08 16.70 1.68
N TYR A 17 -4.91 16.05 1.62
CA TYR A 17 -4.79 14.62 1.35
C TYR A 17 -5.44 13.78 2.46
N LEU A 18 -5.15 14.10 3.73
CA LEU A 18 -5.75 13.40 4.87
C LEU A 18 -7.29 13.49 4.86
N ASN A 19 -7.84 14.68 4.60
CA ASN A 19 -9.29 14.88 4.54
C ASN A 19 -9.92 14.09 3.39
N TRP A 20 -9.23 14.05 2.25
CA TRP A 20 -9.65 13.29 1.09
C TRP A 20 -9.62 11.78 1.37
N TYR A 21 -8.51 11.25 1.90
CA TYR A 21 -8.36 9.84 2.30
C TYR A 21 -9.50 9.42 3.25
N ASN A 22 -9.70 10.18 4.33
CA ASN A 22 -10.72 9.89 5.33
C ASN A 22 -12.16 9.99 4.78
N SER A 23 -12.36 10.71 3.67
CA SER A 23 -13.67 10.77 3.01
C SER A 23 -13.99 9.51 2.19
N ILE A 24 -12.95 8.81 1.72
CA ILE A 24 -13.07 7.56 0.95
C ILE A 24 -13.20 6.37 1.91
N PHE A 25 -12.34 6.31 2.94
CA PHE A 25 -12.31 5.23 3.93
C PHE A 25 -12.63 5.73 5.35
N PRO A 26 -13.89 6.10 5.65
CA PRO A 26 -14.25 6.64 6.95
C PRO A 26 -14.11 5.63 8.11
N GLU A 27 -14.14 4.33 7.82
CA GLU A 27 -13.97 3.27 8.82
C GLU A 27 -12.49 3.04 9.19
N GLU A 28 -11.56 3.45 8.32
CA GLU A 28 -10.11 3.34 8.48
C GLU A 28 -9.45 4.73 8.54
N ALA A 29 -10.22 5.73 8.99
CA ALA A 29 -9.78 7.11 9.00
C ALA A 29 -8.62 7.33 9.98
N PHE A 30 -7.60 8.03 9.52
CA PHE A 30 -6.49 8.49 10.36
C PHE A 30 -6.90 9.69 11.20
N ALA A 31 -6.45 9.72 12.46
CA ALA A 31 -6.79 10.77 13.41
C ALA A 31 -5.91 12.03 13.25
N SER A 32 -4.73 11.90 12.65
CA SER A 32 -3.78 13.02 12.51
C SER A 32 -2.88 12.89 11.27
N LEU A 33 -2.21 13.99 10.92
CA LEU A 33 -1.17 13.99 9.87
C LEU A 33 0.06 13.18 10.27
N GLU A 34 0.38 13.13 11.57
CA GLU A 34 1.50 12.34 12.07
C GLU A 34 1.25 10.85 11.81
N GLU A 35 0.04 10.37 12.11
CA GLU A 35 -0.33 8.96 11.94
C GLU A 35 -0.24 8.52 10.48
N ILE A 36 -0.88 9.24 9.56
CA ILE A 36 -0.87 8.87 8.14
C ILE A 36 0.54 8.94 7.54
N ASN A 37 1.35 9.94 7.88
CA ASN A 37 2.72 10.06 7.37
C ASN A 37 3.69 9.02 7.97
N GLU A 38 3.33 8.40 9.09
CA GLU A 38 4.11 7.30 9.67
C GLU A 38 3.81 5.97 8.99
N THR A 39 2.54 5.73 8.61
CA THR A 39 2.05 4.44 8.11
C THR A 39 1.99 4.37 6.58
N GLU A 40 1.35 5.36 5.96
CA GLU A 40 1.16 5.44 4.51
C GLU A 40 2.28 6.33 3.98
N LYS A 41 3.34 5.74 3.43
CA LYS A 41 4.40 6.54 2.80
C LYS A 41 5.01 5.80 1.64
N THR A 42 5.13 6.51 0.53
CA THR A 42 5.84 6.04 -0.64
C THR A 42 7.13 6.82 -0.78
N THR A 43 8.21 6.10 -1.10
CA THR A 43 9.50 6.70 -1.42
C THR A 43 9.82 6.43 -2.88
N TYR A 44 9.98 7.50 -3.64
CA TYR A 44 10.28 7.43 -5.06
C TYR A 44 11.79 7.54 -5.28
N LEU A 45 12.36 6.70 -6.12
CA LEU A 45 13.75 6.83 -6.56
C LEU A 45 13.80 7.63 -7.86
N ILE A 46 14.32 8.85 -7.79
CA ILE A 46 14.38 9.80 -8.91
C ILE A 46 15.82 9.93 -9.44
N PRO A 47 16.03 10.53 -10.63
CA PRO A 47 17.37 10.81 -11.14
C PRO A 47 18.23 11.64 -10.18
N VAL A 48 19.54 11.62 -10.41
CA VAL A 48 20.50 12.49 -9.72
C VAL A 48 20.57 13.82 -10.45
N PHE A 49 20.65 14.90 -9.68
CA PHE A 49 20.75 16.26 -10.18
C PHE A 49 21.97 16.95 -9.58
N ASP A 50 22.54 17.90 -10.33
CA ASP A 50 23.71 18.67 -9.89
C ASP A 50 23.29 19.97 -9.18
N GLU A 51 22.13 20.53 -9.53
CA GLU A 51 21.60 21.78 -8.98
C GLU A 51 20.15 21.63 -8.47
N ASP A 52 19.80 22.34 -7.40
CA ASP A 52 18.45 22.30 -6.81
C ASP A 52 17.37 22.75 -7.81
N SER A 53 17.69 23.65 -8.74
CA SER A 53 16.75 24.09 -9.79
C SER A 53 16.36 22.97 -10.75
N GLU A 54 17.26 22.01 -11.01
CA GLU A 54 16.94 20.86 -11.86
C GLU A 54 15.94 19.92 -11.17
N ILE A 55 15.95 19.87 -9.83
CA ILE A 55 14.96 19.13 -9.04
C ILE A 55 13.59 19.81 -9.17
N GLU A 56 13.54 21.15 -9.07
CA GLU A 56 12.30 21.91 -9.25
C GLU A 56 11.72 21.70 -10.66
N GLU A 57 12.54 21.82 -11.70
CA GLU A 57 12.13 21.55 -13.09
C GLU A 57 11.62 20.12 -13.27
N TYR A 58 12.31 19.13 -12.69
CA TYR A 58 11.87 17.75 -12.73
C TYR A 58 10.51 17.54 -12.03
N LEU A 59 10.28 18.18 -10.89
CA LEU A 59 8.99 18.14 -10.21
C LEU A 59 7.90 18.81 -11.06
N GLU A 60 8.17 19.97 -11.68
CA GLU A 60 7.22 20.65 -12.56
C GLU A 60 6.78 19.77 -13.74
N GLU A 61 7.67 18.93 -14.26
CA GLU A 61 7.37 18.03 -15.38
C GLU A 61 6.67 16.73 -14.94
N ASN A 62 6.85 16.29 -13.69
CA ASN A 62 6.45 14.94 -13.24
C ASN A 62 5.45 14.91 -12.07
N PHE A 63 5.07 16.07 -11.49
CA PHE A 63 4.21 16.12 -10.30
C PHE A 63 2.87 15.39 -10.50
N GLU A 64 2.29 15.45 -11.71
CA GLU A 64 1.01 14.78 -12.01
C GLU A 64 1.11 13.27 -11.80
N GLN A 65 2.22 12.66 -12.23
CA GLN A 65 2.42 11.22 -12.09
C GLN A 65 2.53 10.84 -10.61
N PHE A 66 3.36 11.55 -9.84
CA PHE A 66 3.48 11.29 -8.40
C PHE A 66 2.14 11.47 -7.67
N PHE A 67 1.37 12.50 -8.03
CA PHE A 67 0.06 12.70 -7.43
C PHE A 67 -0.89 11.54 -7.79
N ILE A 68 -0.95 11.14 -9.06
CA ILE A 68 -1.79 10.04 -9.52
C ILE A 68 -1.42 8.72 -8.81
N ASP A 69 -0.13 8.46 -8.62
CA ASP A 69 0.35 7.25 -7.93
C ASP A 69 -0.16 7.21 -6.47
N GLU A 70 -0.06 8.34 -5.74
CA GLU A 70 -0.63 8.45 -4.39
C GLU A 70 -2.15 8.27 -4.38
N LEU A 71 -2.87 8.86 -5.35
CA LEU A 71 -4.32 8.71 -5.44
C LEU A 71 -4.73 7.26 -5.75
N PHE A 72 -3.98 6.60 -6.63
CA PHE A 72 -4.23 5.23 -7.04
C PHE A 72 -3.95 4.22 -5.93
N GLY A 73 -2.94 4.49 -5.09
CA GLY A 73 -2.67 3.70 -3.88
C GLY A 73 -3.86 3.65 -2.91
N VAL A 74 -4.72 4.68 -2.93
CA VAL A 74 -5.89 4.79 -2.06
C VAL A 74 -7.16 4.31 -2.77
N SER A 75 -7.46 4.81 -3.97
CA SER A 75 -8.71 4.50 -4.67
C SER A 75 -8.49 4.32 -6.17
N MET A 76 -8.93 3.19 -6.71
CA MET A 76 -8.95 2.96 -8.17
C MET A 76 -10.13 3.67 -8.88
N ALA A 77 -11.09 4.20 -8.11
CA ALA A 77 -12.27 4.87 -8.64
C ALA A 77 -11.95 6.35 -8.93
N GLN A 78 -11.57 6.66 -10.18
CA GLN A 78 -11.12 8.00 -10.59
C GLN A 78 -12.14 9.12 -10.36
N GLU A 79 -13.43 8.80 -10.23
CA GLU A 79 -14.47 9.75 -9.86
C GLU A 79 -14.31 10.32 -8.45
N THR A 80 -13.57 9.65 -7.57
CA THR A 80 -13.27 10.13 -6.21
C THR A 80 -12.05 11.04 -6.17
N TRP A 81 -11.30 11.15 -7.27
CA TRP A 81 -10.06 11.91 -7.34
C TRP A 81 -10.33 13.42 -7.52
N PRO A 82 -9.44 14.27 -7.01
CA PRO A 82 -9.46 15.68 -7.38
C PRO A 82 -9.36 15.83 -8.90
N GLN A 83 -10.16 16.74 -9.46
CA GLN A 83 -10.14 17.08 -10.88
C GLN A 83 -9.17 18.23 -11.14
N ASP A 84 -8.67 18.34 -12.37
CA ASP A 84 -7.75 19.40 -12.79
C ASP A 84 -6.51 19.51 -11.88
N ILE A 85 -5.81 18.39 -11.67
CA ILE A 85 -4.58 18.34 -10.86
C ILE A 85 -3.58 19.37 -11.41
N THR A 86 -3.25 20.37 -10.60
CA THR A 86 -2.24 21.39 -10.93
C THR A 86 -1.06 21.30 -9.99
N ILE A 87 0.05 21.95 -10.36
CA ILE A 87 1.26 21.97 -9.53
C ILE A 87 1.02 22.71 -8.21
N GLU A 88 0.18 23.75 -8.21
CA GLU A 88 -0.20 24.44 -6.98
C GLU A 88 -0.96 23.49 -6.05
N MET A 89 -1.88 22.69 -6.60
CA MET A 89 -2.60 21.68 -5.82
C MET A 89 -1.65 20.62 -5.25
N PHE A 90 -0.66 20.18 -6.05
CA PHE A 90 0.36 19.25 -5.58
C PHE A 90 1.09 19.80 -4.35
N TYR A 91 1.58 21.05 -4.39
CA TYR A 91 2.24 21.65 -3.23
C TYR A 91 1.30 22.02 -2.08
N GLU A 92 0.00 22.15 -2.31
CA GLU A 92 -1.01 22.26 -1.25
C GLU A 92 -1.23 20.93 -0.52
N TRP A 93 -1.07 19.81 -1.23
CA TRP A 93 -1.33 18.46 -0.72
C TRP A 93 -0.09 17.77 -0.16
N PHE A 94 1.10 18.14 -0.64
CA PHE A 94 2.35 17.47 -0.28
C PHE A 94 3.45 18.47 0.09
N ASP A 95 4.25 18.13 1.10
CA ASP A 95 5.61 18.67 1.27
C ASP A 95 6.59 17.67 0.64
N VAL A 96 7.49 18.16 -0.23
CA VAL A 96 8.46 17.30 -0.94
C VAL A 96 9.79 17.32 -0.20
N ASP A 97 10.30 16.14 0.15
CA ASP A 97 11.64 15.96 0.75
C ASP A 97 12.52 15.09 -0.15
N VAL A 98 13.62 15.67 -0.65
CA VAL A 98 14.58 14.99 -1.52
C VAL A 98 15.87 14.72 -0.78
N THR A 99 16.22 13.44 -0.65
CA THR A 99 17.48 13.00 -0.07
C THR A 99 18.45 12.58 -1.19
N PRO A 100 19.63 13.21 -1.29
CA PRO A 100 20.54 13.01 -2.42
C PRO A 100 21.38 11.72 -2.36
N MET A 101 21.40 11.03 -1.22
CA MET A 101 22.31 9.91 -1.01
C MET A 101 21.54 8.65 -0.58
N VAL A 102 21.32 7.75 -1.54
CA VAL A 102 20.70 6.45 -1.30
C VAL A 102 21.76 5.36 -1.29
N VAL A 103 21.81 4.61 -0.19
CA VAL A 103 22.80 3.54 0.02
C VAL A 103 22.07 2.22 0.24
N ASP A 104 22.21 1.34 -0.73
CA ASP A 104 21.68 -0.02 -0.68
C ASP A 104 22.54 -0.88 0.24
N TYR A 105 21.94 -1.37 1.33
CA TYR A 105 22.58 -2.32 2.25
C TYR A 105 22.21 -3.78 1.97
N GLY A 106 21.35 -4.05 1.00
CA GLY A 106 21.01 -5.40 0.56
C GLY A 106 22.23 -6.16 0.03
N ASP A 107 22.25 -7.46 0.33
CA ASP A 107 23.26 -8.38 -0.22
C ASP A 107 22.80 -8.95 -1.57
N GLU A 108 21.50 -8.92 -1.84
CA GLU A 108 20.86 -9.40 -3.07
C GLU A 108 21.02 -8.39 -4.24
N GLU A 109 20.71 -8.83 -5.46
CA GLU A 109 20.64 -7.91 -6.60
C GLU A 109 19.30 -7.18 -6.60
N LEU A 110 19.30 -5.93 -7.05
CA LEU A 110 18.06 -5.21 -7.32
C LEU A 110 17.39 -5.87 -8.52
N ILE A 111 16.20 -6.40 -8.31
CA ILE A 111 15.39 -7.04 -9.34
C ILE A 111 14.21 -6.11 -9.63
N ASP A 112 13.82 -6.06 -10.90
CA ASP A 112 12.60 -5.39 -11.32
C ASP A 112 11.42 -6.35 -11.10
N ASP A 113 10.41 -5.94 -10.34
CA ASP A 113 9.23 -6.77 -10.04
C ASP A 113 8.46 -7.18 -11.31
N GLU A 114 8.59 -6.41 -12.41
CA GLU A 114 8.02 -6.77 -13.71
C GLU A 114 8.86 -7.75 -14.52
N SER A 115 10.06 -8.11 -14.04
CA SER A 115 10.87 -9.15 -14.67
C SER A 115 10.32 -10.53 -14.33
N GLU A 116 10.27 -11.43 -15.33
CA GLU A 116 9.58 -12.73 -15.27
C GLU A 116 10.04 -13.72 -14.17
N GLY A 117 10.92 -13.33 -13.25
CA GLY A 117 11.38 -14.15 -12.12
C GLY A 117 10.82 -13.76 -10.74
N PHE A 118 10.06 -12.67 -10.61
CA PHE A 118 9.56 -12.20 -9.31
C PHE A 118 8.15 -12.67 -8.95
N SER A 119 7.34 -13.05 -9.96
CA SER A 119 6.01 -13.63 -9.73
C SER A 119 6.07 -14.94 -8.96
N ASP A 120 7.14 -15.72 -9.11
CA ASP A 120 7.32 -17.01 -8.44
C ASP A 120 7.42 -16.88 -6.90
N PHE A 121 7.78 -15.71 -6.35
CA PHE A 121 7.93 -15.53 -4.89
C PHE A 121 6.59 -15.39 -4.17
N TRP A 122 5.56 -14.87 -4.84
CA TRP A 122 4.21 -14.70 -4.27
C TRP A 122 3.30 -15.91 -4.54
N ASP A 123 3.73 -16.83 -5.40
CA ASP A 123 3.00 -18.06 -5.75
C ASP A 123 3.34 -19.26 -4.84
N GLU A 124 4.28 -19.14 -3.89
CA GLU A 124 4.74 -20.29 -3.06
C GLU A 124 3.93 -20.57 -1.78
N ASP A 125 2.96 -19.74 -1.38
CA ASP A 125 2.19 -19.94 -0.13
C ASP A 125 0.70 -20.34 -0.32
N GLU A 126 0.27 -20.69 -1.54
CA GLU A 126 -1.01 -21.38 -1.75
C GLU A 126 -0.77 -22.85 -2.12
N ASP A 127 -0.60 -23.73 -1.12
CA ASP A 127 -1.15 -25.11 -1.08
C ASP A 127 -0.44 -26.02 -0.06
N GLU A 128 -0.70 -25.85 1.25
CA GLU A 128 -0.61 -26.98 2.19
C GLU A 128 -1.75 -26.94 3.22
N ASN A 129 -2.97 -27.27 2.78
CA ASN A 129 -4.00 -27.74 3.70
C ASN A 129 -4.84 -28.88 3.09
N GLU A 130 -4.16 -29.92 2.62
CA GLU A 130 -4.76 -31.24 2.36
C GLU A 130 -4.27 -32.29 3.36
N GLU A 131 -4.66 -32.20 4.64
CA GLU A 131 -4.68 -33.38 5.50
C GLU A 131 -5.96 -33.45 6.34
N ASN A 132 -7.03 -33.98 5.75
CA ASN A 132 -7.97 -34.76 6.55
C ASN A 132 -8.54 -35.94 5.76
N LYS A 133 -7.73 -36.99 5.64
CA LYS A 133 -8.21 -38.35 5.36
C LYS A 133 -7.93 -39.23 6.57
N ASN A 134 -9.02 -39.50 7.31
CA ASN A 134 -9.36 -40.75 7.97
C ASN A 134 -8.35 -41.39 8.92
N ASN A 135 -8.77 -41.59 10.18
CA ASN A 135 -8.67 -42.92 10.79
C ASN A 135 -9.87 -43.26 11.69
N GLN A 136 -10.36 -44.47 11.47
CA GLN A 136 -11.58 -45.15 11.91
C GLN A 136 -11.47 -45.76 13.31
N ALA A 137 -12.61 -45.89 14.00
CA ALA A 137 -13.05 -47.08 14.77
C ALA A 137 -14.54 -46.87 15.15
N GLY A 138 -15.51 -47.61 14.59
CA GLY A 138 -15.92 -48.95 15.04
C GLY A 138 -16.99 -48.82 16.13
N ASP A 139 -18.27 -48.68 15.78
CA ASP A 139 -19.30 -49.75 15.72
C ASP A 139 -20.06 -49.94 17.05
N ASP A 140 -21.38 -49.71 16.98
CA ASP A 140 -22.47 -50.53 17.55
C ASP A 140 -23.64 -49.75 18.21
N SER A 141 -24.83 -50.06 17.67
CA SER A 141 -26.16 -50.10 18.30
C SER A 141 -26.98 -48.81 18.51
N GLU A 142 -27.97 -48.68 17.61
CA GLU A 142 -29.42 -48.62 17.85
C GLU A 142 -30.06 -47.55 18.77
N ASP A 143 -31.08 -46.91 18.20
CA ASP A 143 -32.33 -46.49 18.84
C ASP A 143 -32.28 -45.49 20.02
N ASN A 144 -32.58 -44.22 19.71
CA ASN A 144 -33.83 -43.63 20.23
C ASN A 144 -34.19 -42.28 19.57
N ILE A 145 -35.35 -42.29 18.93
CA ILE A 145 -36.17 -41.10 18.64
C ILE A 145 -36.56 -40.45 19.97
N ARG A 146 -36.37 -39.13 20.13
CA ARG A 146 -37.39 -38.16 20.65
C ARG A 146 -36.84 -36.75 20.93
N GLN A 147 -37.28 -35.82 20.08
CA GLN A 147 -37.86 -34.50 20.39
C GLN A 147 -37.06 -33.45 21.18
N LEU A 148 -36.79 -32.34 20.48
CA LEU A 148 -36.44 -31.01 21.02
C LEU A 148 -37.47 -30.52 22.05
N PRO A 149 -37.06 -30.03 23.24
CA PRO A 149 -37.93 -29.20 24.05
C PRO A 149 -37.90 -27.73 23.57
N LYS A 150 -39.08 -27.19 23.24
CA LYS A 150 -39.31 -25.76 23.00
C LYS A 150 -39.15 -24.95 24.31
N ARG A 151 -38.65 -23.71 24.18
CA ARG A 151 -38.62 -22.68 25.24
C ARG A 151 -40.00 -22.49 25.90
N PRO A 152 -40.08 -22.35 27.23
CA PRO A 152 -41.17 -21.64 27.87
C PRO A 152 -40.87 -20.12 27.91
N SER A 153 -41.85 -19.34 27.48
CA SER A 153 -41.95 -17.91 27.77
C SER A 153 -42.25 -17.69 29.25
N ASN A 154 -41.49 -16.81 29.89
CA ASN A 154 -41.98 -15.84 30.87
C ASN A 154 -40.98 -14.70 31.00
#